data_AF-A0A955CCE0-F1
#
_entry.id   AF-A0A955CCE0-F1
#
_cell.length_a   1.000
_cell.length_b   1.000
_cell.length_c   1.000
_cell.angle_alpha   90.00
_cell.angle_beta   90.00
_cell.angle_gamma   90.00
#
_symmetry.space_group_name_H-M   'P 1'
#
loop_
_entity.id
_entity.type
_entity.pdbx_description
1 polymer ?
#
loop_
_entity_poly.entity_id
_entity_poly.type
_entity_poly.pdbx_seq_one_letter_code
_entity_poly.pdbx_strand_id
1 'polypeptide(L)'
;MTFFRHTGVSRRGRFSVNLRLDNPRPRTGVRRRLGVRRAAVLLEVVISVGLLLAAMIAIGVVFFNGKHFVEKAEQRTRAMLLTDKLITALDAGVDEDRDGVPDIDPTEREQSSSTIPLGLAEAVPGMSWRIEIDPSPRVEGLFEVDIHIYMGDPDDEDSRVNVLRTRIVRAEPRGLDFERDFGLDETQIEELTNLIPGGAQLLDPANFDPRSLAQLPADQLVEMLPTLIQAFGSQLGAGQLEQLMNLVNSGNLGNLQGAANQAINAVQNGGAQGGTQNNGASNTQDAGKGGQ
;
A
#
# COMPACT_ATOMS: atom_id res chain seq x y z
N MET A 1 -15.10 -9.50 -12.93
CA MET A 1 -16.46 -9.36 -13.49
C MET A 1 -17.33 -10.36 -12.75
N THR A 2 -17.94 -9.96 -11.63
CA THR A 2 -18.53 -10.90 -10.67
C THR A 2 -20.02 -10.59 -10.53
N PHE A 3 -20.85 -11.53 -11.00
CA PHE A 3 -22.30 -11.42 -11.01
C PHE A 3 -22.86 -11.49 -9.58
N PHE A 4 -23.38 -10.37 -9.08
CA PHE A 4 -24.22 -10.35 -7.88
C PHE A 4 -25.61 -10.92 -8.20
N ARG A 5 -25.87 -12.14 -7.73
CA ARG A 5 -27.15 -12.83 -7.86
C ARG A 5 -28.09 -12.33 -6.75
N HIS A 6 -28.98 -11.41 -7.08
CA HIS A 6 -30.07 -10.95 -6.21
C HIS A 6 -31.09 -12.08 -6.01
N THR A 7 -31.06 -12.76 -4.86
CA THR A 7 -32.17 -13.64 -4.44
C THR A 7 -33.21 -12.81 -3.71
N GLY A 8 -34.18 -12.30 -4.47
CA GLY A 8 -35.41 -11.73 -3.93
C GLY A 8 -36.33 -12.83 -3.42
N VAL A 9 -36.50 -12.93 -2.10
CA VAL A 9 -37.57 -13.74 -1.49
C VAL A 9 -38.63 -12.79 -0.96
N SER A 10 -39.63 -12.52 -1.80
CA SER A 10 -40.87 -11.85 -1.42
C SER A 10 -41.87 -12.91 -0.98
N ARG A 11 -42.13 -13.02 0.32
CA ARG A 11 -43.28 -13.76 0.88
C ARG A 11 -44.13 -12.82 1.72
N ARG A 12 -45.07 -12.13 1.06
CA ARG A 12 -46.22 -11.50 1.73
C ARG A 12 -47.30 -12.56 1.95
N GLY A 13 -47.27 -13.20 3.13
CA GLY A 13 -48.40 -13.99 3.62
C GLY A 13 -49.47 -13.06 4.23
N ARG A 14 -50.57 -12.86 3.52
CA ARG A 14 -51.80 -12.24 4.07
C ARG A 14 -52.52 -13.28 4.92
N PHE A 15 -52.44 -13.15 6.24
CA PHE A 15 -53.33 -13.86 7.16
C PHE A 15 -54.55 -12.98 7.46
N SER A 16 -55.69 -13.32 6.89
CA SER A 16 -57.00 -12.79 7.26
C SER A 16 -57.56 -13.63 8.40
N VAL A 17 -57.54 -13.09 9.62
CA VAL A 17 -58.19 -13.72 10.78
C VAL A 17 -59.59 -13.11 10.93
N ASN A 18 -60.62 -13.90 10.63
CA ASN A 18 -62.00 -13.59 10.97
C ASN A 18 -62.24 -13.89 12.46
N LEU A 19 -62.20 -12.87 13.31
CA LEU A 19 -62.59 -12.98 14.71
C LEU A 19 -64.08 -12.68 14.87
N ARG A 20 -64.84 -13.75 15.07
CA ARG A 20 -66.27 -13.76 15.40
C ARG A 20 -66.43 -13.23 16.82
N LEU A 21 -67.08 -12.08 16.96
CA LEU A 21 -67.48 -11.46 18.22
C LEU A 21 -68.72 -12.19 18.78
N ASP A 22 -68.50 -13.24 19.57
CA ASP A 22 -69.52 -13.74 20.49
C ASP A 22 -69.21 -13.24 21.90
N ASN A 23 -70.09 -12.37 22.39
CA ASN A 23 -69.96 -11.63 23.64
C ASN A 23 -70.92 -12.22 24.70
N PRO A 24 -70.49 -13.18 25.53
CA PRO A 24 -71.26 -13.56 26.71
C PRO A 24 -70.89 -12.63 27.88
N ARG A 25 -71.85 -11.79 28.28
CA ARG A 25 -71.80 -11.00 29.51
C ARG A 25 -71.74 -11.92 30.73
N PRO A 26 -70.74 -11.82 31.63
CA PRO A 26 -70.80 -12.44 32.93
C PRO A 26 -71.25 -11.43 34.01
N ARG A 27 -72.15 -11.94 34.84
CA ARG A 27 -72.84 -11.29 35.94
C ARG A 27 -71.89 -10.68 36.99
N THR A 28 -72.33 -9.56 37.54
CA THR A 28 -71.78 -8.84 38.68
C THR A 28 -71.77 -9.71 39.94
N GLY A 29 -70.61 -10.26 40.27
CA GLY A 29 -70.28 -10.83 41.58
C GLY A 29 -69.29 -9.93 42.31
N VAL A 30 -69.79 -8.95 43.07
CA VAL A 30 -68.95 -8.09 43.93
C VAL A 30 -68.66 -8.84 45.23
N ARG A 31 -67.63 -9.70 45.27
CA ARG A 31 -67.00 -10.12 46.53
C ARG A 31 -65.49 -10.30 46.37
N ARG A 32 -64.75 -9.52 47.20
CA ARG A 32 -63.32 -9.58 47.56
C ARG A 32 -62.27 -9.11 46.53
N ARG A 33 -62.15 -7.79 46.36
CA ARG A 33 -61.08 -7.08 45.60
C ARG A 33 -59.93 -6.52 46.47
N LEU A 34 -59.51 -7.22 47.53
CA LEU A 34 -58.37 -6.77 48.36
C LEU A 34 -57.10 -7.61 48.17
N GLY A 35 -57.19 -8.87 47.75
CA GLY A 35 -56.03 -9.72 47.46
C GLY A 35 -55.33 -9.44 46.11
N VAL A 36 -56.08 -8.94 45.12
CA VAL A 36 -55.58 -8.75 43.74
C VAL A 36 -54.54 -7.62 43.66
N ARG A 37 -54.65 -6.60 44.53
CA ARG A 37 -53.71 -5.46 44.53
C ARG A 37 -52.28 -5.86 44.91
N ARG A 38 -52.12 -6.80 45.86
CA ARG A 38 -50.79 -7.28 46.27
C ARG A 38 -50.16 -8.19 45.22
N ALA A 39 -50.95 -9.03 44.56
CA ALA A 39 -50.48 -9.87 43.46
C ALA A 39 -50.06 -9.02 42.24
N ALA A 40 -50.78 -7.93 41.94
CA ALA A 40 -50.42 -7.01 40.86
C ALA A 40 -49.06 -6.32 41.09
N VAL A 41 -48.78 -5.86 42.33
CA VAL A 41 -47.50 -5.23 42.66
C VAL A 41 -46.33 -6.21 42.53
N LEU A 42 -46.49 -7.47 42.96
CA LEU A 42 -45.44 -8.48 42.79
C LEU A 42 -45.18 -8.79 41.30
N LEU A 43 -46.24 -8.87 40.50
CA LEU A 43 -46.11 -9.09 39.05
C LEU A 43 -45.40 -7.92 38.36
N GLU A 44 -45.70 -6.67 38.75
CA GLU A 44 -45.03 -5.49 38.22
C GLU A 44 -43.53 -5.47 38.54
N VAL A 45 -43.15 -5.84 39.78
CA VAL A 45 -41.74 -5.93 40.17
C VAL A 45 -41.03 -7.03 39.37
N VAL A 46 -41.65 -8.22 39.24
CA VAL A 46 -41.06 -9.31 38.46
C VAL A 46 -40.89 -8.93 36.99
N ILE A 47 -41.88 -8.26 36.39
CA ILE A 47 -41.78 -7.79 35.00
C ILE A 47 -40.67 -6.75 34.87
N SER A 48 -40.59 -5.79 35.81
CA SER A 48 -39.55 -4.74 35.79
C SER A 48 -38.15 -5.33 35.92
N VAL A 49 -37.96 -6.29 36.83
CA VAL A 49 -36.69 -7.02 36.99
C VAL A 49 -36.38 -7.86 35.76
N GLY A 50 -37.37 -8.54 35.18
CA GLY A 50 -37.19 -9.32 33.96
C GLY A 50 -36.78 -8.45 32.75
N LEU A 51 -37.40 -7.29 32.59
CA LEU A 51 -37.05 -6.32 31.55
C LEU A 51 -35.65 -5.74 31.77
N LEU A 52 -35.27 -5.44 33.02
CA LEU A 52 -33.94 -4.96 33.35
C LEU A 52 -32.87 -6.02 33.03
N LEU A 53 -33.11 -7.28 33.40
CA LEU A 53 -32.20 -8.38 33.09
C LEU A 53 -32.07 -8.58 31.57
N ALA A 54 -33.18 -8.56 30.83
CA ALA A 54 -33.17 -8.66 29.39
C ALA A 54 -32.38 -7.51 28.73
N ALA A 55 -32.53 -6.28 29.24
CA ALA A 55 -31.77 -5.13 28.77
C ALA A 55 -30.27 -5.27 29.04
N MET A 56 -29.87 -5.73 30.23
CA MET A 56 -28.45 -5.96 30.56
C MET A 56 -27.83 -7.06 29.69
N ILE A 57 -28.57 -8.14 29.41
CA ILE A 57 -28.12 -9.19 28.49
C ILE A 57 -27.91 -8.62 27.08
N ALA A 58 -28.87 -7.84 26.58
CA ALA A 58 -28.77 -7.21 25.26
C ALA A 58 -27.56 -6.27 25.16
N ILE A 59 -27.32 -5.46 26.20
CA ILE A 59 -26.14 -4.58 26.29
C ILE A 59 -24.85 -5.42 26.31
N GLY A 60 -24.81 -6.49 27.11
CA GLY A 60 -23.65 -7.39 27.19
C GLY A 60 -23.28 -8.01 25.84
N VAL A 61 -24.27 -8.43 25.05
CA VAL A 61 -24.05 -8.96 23.70
C VAL A 61 -23.44 -7.90 22.77
N VAL A 62 -23.89 -6.65 22.85
CA VAL A 62 -23.33 -5.55 22.03
C VAL A 62 -21.87 -5.28 22.40
N PHE A 63 -21.54 -5.24 23.69
CA PHE A 63 -20.15 -5.05 24.14
C PHE A 63 -19.23 -6.20 23.72
N PHE A 64 -19.70 -7.44 23.86
CA PHE A 64 -18.92 -8.61 23.46
C PHE A 64 -18.59 -8.60 21.96
N ASN A 65 -19.59 -8.29 21.13
CA ASN A 65 -19.39 -8.12 19.70
C ASN A 65 -18.45 -6.95 19.40
N GLY A 66 -18.61 -5.82 20.10
CA GLY A 66 -17.74 -4.65 19.95
C GLY A 66 -16.27 -4.96 20.19
N LYS A 67 -15.96 -5.70 21.26
CA LYS A 67 -14.59 -6.13 21.56
C LYS A 67 -14.00 -6.96 20.42
N HIS A 68 -14.74 -7.95 19.91
CA HIS A 68 -14.27 -8.76 18.79
C HIS A 68 -14.04 -7.97 17.49
N PHE A 69 -14.86 -6.95 17.22
CA PHE A 69 -14.64 -6.08 16.06
C PHE A 69 -13.40 -5.21 16.23
N VAL A 70 -13.16 -4.67 17.42
CA VAL A 70 -11.96 -3.87 17.71
C VAL A 70 -10.70 -4.73 17.58
N GLU A 71 -10.70 -5.93 18.14
CA GLU A 71 -9.56 -6.86 18.03
C GLU A 71 -9.27 -7.22 16.56
N LYS A 72 -10.31 -7.56 15.77
CA LYS A 72 -10.13 -7.84 14.34
C LYS A 72 -9.67 -6.62 13.55
N ALA A 73 -10.19 -5.44 13.86
CA ALA A 73 -9.77 -4.20 13.20
C ALA A 73 -8.31 -3.88 13.51
N GLU A 74 -7.91 -4.01 14.78
CA GLU A 74 -6.52 -3.81 15.20
C GLU A 74 -5.58 -4.82 14.53
N GLN A 75 -5.94 -6.10 14.50
CA GLN A 75 -5.19 -7.14 13.78
C GLN A 75 -5.02 -6.78 12.29
N ARG A 76 -6.08 -6.29 11.65
CA ARG A 76 -6.01 -5.89 10.23
C ARG A 76 -5.13 -4.67 10.01
N THR A 77 -5.22 -3.65 10.85
CA THR A 77 -4.36 -2.46 10.79
C THR A 77 -2.89 -2.83 10.95
N ARG A 78 -2.59 -3.72 11.90
CA ARG A 78 -1.26 -4.25 12.15
C ARG A 78 -0.72 -5.06 10.95
N ALA A 79 -1.55 -5.89 10.33
CA ALA A 79 -1.19 -6.63 9.11
C ALA A 79 -0.95 -5.70 7.91
N MET A 80 -1.72 -4.62 7.78
CA MET A 80 -1.49 -3.59 6.75
C MET A 80 -0.14 -2.90 6.94
N LEU A 81 0.17 -2.46 8.17
CA LEU A 81 1.47 -1.85 8.47
C LEU A 81 2.63 -2.80 8.16
N LEU A 82 2.50 -4.08 8.52
CA LEU A 82 3.52 -5.09 8.19
C LEU A 82 3.66 -5.27 6.67
N THR A 83 2.55 -5.29 5.94
CA THR A 83 2.57 -5.35 4.47
C THR A 83 3.30 -4.15 3.88
N ASP A 84 2.98 -2.93 4.31
CA ASP A 84 3.64 -1.71 3.80
C ASP A 84 5.14 -1.73 4.06
N LYS A 85 5.54 -2.24 5.22
CA LYS A 85 6.95 -2.43 5.59
C LYS A 85 7.65 -3.47 4.70
N LEU A 86 7.00 -4.60 4.43
CA LEU A 86 7.53 -5.64 3.52
C LEU A 86 7.65 -5.12 2.08
N ILE A 87 6.65 -4.36 1.60
CA ILE A 87 6.70 -3.71 0.29
C ILE A 87 7.87 -2.72 0.23
N THR A 88 8.06 -1.91 1.28
CA THR A 88 9.17 -0.96 1.35
C THR A 88 10.52 -1.67 1.35
N ALA A 89 10.64 -2.79 2.07
CA ALA A 89 11.86 -3.60 2.09
C ALA A 89 12.17 -4.20 0.71
N LEU A 90 11.15 -4.75 0.04
CA LEU A 90 11.26 -5.29 -1.32
C LEU A 90 11.68 -4.21 -2.33
N ASP A 91 11.09 -3.01 -2.23
CA ASP A 91 11.42 -1.89 -3.12
C ASP A 91 12.84 -1.38 -2.87
N ALA A 92 13.25 -1.31 -1.60
CA ALA A 92 14.58 -0.88 -1.21
C ALA A 92 15.68 -1.86 -1.66
N GLY A 93 15.37 -3.16 -1.81
CA GLY A 93 16.34 -4.18 -2.22
C GLY A 93 17.55 -4.22 -1.28
N VAL A 94 17.29 -4.17 0.02
CA VAL A 94 18.33 -4.10 1.04
C VAL A 94 18.90 -5.49 1.25
N ASP A 95 20.14 -5.69 0.81
CA ASP A 95 20.91 -6.90 1.08
C ASP A 95 21.21 -7.06 2.58
N GLU A 96 21.22 -8.32 3.01
CA GLU A 96 21.15 -8.86 4.38
C GLU A 96 22.15 -8.26 5.39
N ASP A 97 23.28 -7.76 4.92
CA ASP A 97 24.48 -7.64 5.75
C ASP A 97 24.47 -6.44 6.70
N ARG A 98 23.56 -5.48 6.52
CA ARG A 98 23.67 -4.18 7.20
C ARG A 98 22.87 -4.03 8.50
N ASP A 99 21.70 -4.66 8.65
CA ASP A 99 20.83 -4.37 9.81
C ASP A 99 19.88 -5.52 10.25
N GLY A 100 20.04 -6.75 9.73
CA GLY A 100 19.17 -7.88 10.08
C GLY A 100 17.77 -7.83 9.45
N VAL A 101 17.66 -7.13 8.31
CA VAL A 101 16.54 -7.20 7.36
C VAL A 101 16.58 -8.57 6.66
N PRO A 102 15.45 -9.24 6.35
CA PRO A 102 15.49 -10.57 5.78
C PRO A 102 16.01 -10.40 4.36
N ASP A 103 16.89 -11.28 3.93
CA ASP A 103 17.23 -11.35 2.52
C ASP A 103 15.96 -11.75 1.76
N ILE A 104 15.36 -10.79 1.06
CA ILE A 104 14.27 -11.06 0.14
C ILE A 104 14.92 -11.20 -1.23
N ASP A 105 15.57 -12.33 -1.45
CA ASP A 105 16.10 -12.70 -2.76
C ASP A 105 14.93 -12.82 -3.75
N PRO A 106 14.80 -11.93 -4.74
CA PRO A 106 13.72 -12.00 -5.73
C PRO A 106 13.82 -13.24 -6.63
N THR A 107 14.95 -13.96 -6.61
CA THR A 107 15.13 -15.21 -7.35
C THR A 107 14.52 -16.42 -6.64
N GLU A 108 14.33 -16.34 -5.31
CA GLU A 108 13.59 -17.34 -4.58
C GLU A 108 12.09 -17.13 -4.75
N ARG A 109 11.41 -18.16 -5.26
CA ARG A 109 9.96 -18.08 -5.55
C ARG A 109 9.10 -17.95 -4.30
N GLU A 110 9.60 -18.46 -3.18
CA GLU A 110 8.82 -18.54 -1.96
C GLU A 110 9.73 -18.33 -0.76
N GLN A 111 9.36 -17.34 0.06
CA GLN A 111 10.05 -17.04 1.31
C GLN A 111 9.02 -16.86 2.41
N SER A 112 9.28 -17.50 3.55
CA SER A 112 8.45 -17.39 4.74
C SER A 112 9.33 -17.21 5.96
N SER A 113 8.87 -16.38 6.89
CA SER A 113 9.54 -16.23 8.17
C SER A 113 8.55 -15.88 9.28
N SER A 114 8.73 -16.52 10.43
CA SER A 114 8.11 -16.10 11.69
C SER A 114 8.92 -14.99 12.35
N THR A 115 10.19 -14.87 11.99
CA THR A 115 11.12 -13.88 12.54
C THR A 115 10.99 -12.61 11.73
N ILE A 116 10.43 -11.60 12.37
CA ILE A 116 10.34 -10.28 11.76
C ILE A 116 11.75 -9.70 11.75
N PRO A 117 12.20 -9.17 10.61
CA PRO A 117 13.52 -8.56 10.50
C PRO A 117 13.86 -7.56 11.58
N LEU A 118 15.09 -7.66 12.10
CA LEU A 118 15.67 -6.65 12.97
C LEU A 118 15.71 -5.31 12.23
N GLY A 119 15.36 -4.22 12.92
CA GLY A 119 15.08 -2.90 12.34
C GLY A 119 13.59 -2.55 12.33
N LEU A 120 12.71 -3.55 12.33
CA LEU A 120 11.26 -3.39 12.53
C LEU A 120 10.91 -3.60 14.00
N ALA A 121 11.49 -2.79 14.89
CA ALA A 121 11.49 -2.94 16.35
C ALA A 121 10.11 -2.93 17.05
N GLU A 122 9.00 -2.82 16.30
CA GLU A 122 7.65 -3.11 16.77
C GLU A 122 7.04 -4.23 15.92
N ALA A 123 7.62 -5.41 16.06
CA ALA A 123 7.01 -6.64 15.60
C ALA A 123 5.67 -6.84 16.31
N VAL A 124 4.61 -7.06 15.54
CA VAL A 124 3.29 -7.39 16.10
C VAL A 124 3.36 -8.83 16.60
N PRO A 125 3.28 -9.08 17.92
CA PRO A 125 3.46 -10.43 18.45
C PRO A 125 2.42 -11.39 17.85
N GLY A 126 2.88 -12.57 17.42
CA GLY A 126 2.02 -13.63 16.90
C GLY A 126 1.62 -13.51 15.43
N MET A 127 2.16 -12.55 14.67
CA MET A 127 2.00 -12.50 13.21
C MET A 127 3.22 -13.09 12.50
N SER A 128 2.96 -13.73 11.37
CA SER A 128 3.97 -14.26 10.45
C SER A 128 3.64 -13.88 9.01
N TRP A 129 4.62 -14.00 8.12
CA TRP A 129 4.45 -13.58 6.73
C TRP A 129 5.05 -14.60 5.75
N ARG A 130 4.51 -14.58 4.53
CA ARG A 130 5.01 -15.34 3.38
C ARG A 130 4.93 -14.46 2.14
N ILE A 131 5.98 -14.47 1.33
CA ILE A 131 6.03 -13.80 0.05
C ILE A 131 6.18 -14.87 -1.02
N GLU A 132 5.30 -14.82 -2.01
CA GLU A 132 5.33 -15.67 -3.21
C GLU A 132 5.61 -14.76 -4.41
N ILE A 133 6.67 -15.03 -5.16
CA ILE A 133 7.10 -14.26 -6.33
C ILE A 133 6.96 -15.14 -7.56
N ASP A 134 6.00 -14.81 -8.42
CA ASP A 134 5.72 -15.53 -9.65
C ASP A 134 5.88 -14.61 -10.88
N PRO A 135 6.47 -15.08 -11.99
CA PRO A 135 6.44 -14.34 -13.25
C PRO A 135 4.99 -14.17 -13.73
N SER A 136 4.62 -12.96 -14.15
CA SER A 136 3.26 -12.68 -14.59
C SER A 136 2.96 -13.41 -15.90
N PRO A 137 1.90 -14.23 -15.97
CA PRO A 137 1.53 -14.92 -17.22
C PRO A 137 0.93 -13.97 -18.26
N ARG A 138 0.70 -12.70 -17.90
CA ARG A 138 0.00 -11.72 -18.75
C ARG A 138 0.95 -10.74 -19.42
N VAL A 139 2.07 -10.43 -18.80
CA VAL A 139 3.02 -9.42 -19.25
C VAL A 139 4.43 -9.93 -19.01
N GLU A 140 5.20 -10.04 -20.09
CA GLU A 140 6.61 -10.43 -20.03
C GLU A 140 7.43 -9.36 -19.28
N GLY A 141 8.38 -9.79 -18.46
CA GLY A 141 9.22 -8.91 -17.64
C GLY A 141 8.52 -8.28 -16.42
N LEU A 142 7.35 -8.78 -16.02
CA LEU A 142 6.71 -8.43 -14.74
C LEU A 142 6.62 -9.64 -13.82
N PHE A 143 6.76 -9.40 -12.51
CA PHE A 143 6.47 -10.35 -11.44
C PHE A 143 5.16 -9.98 -10.73
N GLU A 144 4.35 -10.98 -10.40
CA GLU A 144 3.27 -10.90 -9.43
C GLU A 144 3.84 -11.30 -8.06
N VAL A 145 3.84 -10.38 -7.12
CA VAL A 145 4.31 -10.61 -5.75
C VAL A 145 3.11 -10.68 -4.83
N ASP A 146 2.88 -11.85 -4.25
CA ASP A 146 1.81 -12.13 -3.31
C ASP A 146 2.35 -12.13 -1.88
N ILE A 147 1.95 -11.14 -1.09
CA ILE A 147 2.32 -11.00 0.32
C ILE A 147 1.16 -11.50 1.18
N HIS A 148 1.42 -12.53 1.98
CA HIS A 148 0.46 -13.13 2.88
C HIS A 148 0.87 -12.86 4.32
N ILE A 149 -0.05 -12.28 5.11
CA ILE A 149 0.12 -12.09 6.55
C ILE A 149 -0.80 -13.06 7.29
N TYR A 150 -0.21 -13.86 8.16
CA TYR A 150 -0.89 -14.84 8.99
C TYR A 150 -0.84 -14.45 10.46
N MET A 151 -1.80 -14.97 11.23
CA MET A 151 -1.73 -15.08 12.68
C MET A 151 -1.33 -16.51 13.03
N GLY A 152 -0.30 -16.69 13.86
CA GLY A 152 0.26 -17.98 14.21
C GLY A 152 1.59 -18.29 13.53
N ASP A 153 2.04 -19.53 13.68
CA ASP A 153 3.27 -20.04 13.07
C ASP A 153 3.08 -20.14 11.54
N PRO A 154 3.99 -19.60 10.70
CA PRO A 154 3.85 -19.69 9.25
C PRO A 154 3.94 -21.12 8.73
N ASP A 155 4.65 -22.00 9.44
CA ASP A 155 4.96 -23.37 9.00
C ASP A 155 3.86 -24.36 9.39
N ASP A 156 2.97 -23.98 10.31
CA ASP A 156 1.81 -24.78 10.72
C ASP A 156 0.55 -24.36 9.95
N GLU A 157 0.27 -25.08 8.87
CA GLU A 157 -0.91 -24.85 8.03
C GLU A 157 -2.25 -24.96 8.76
N ASP A 158 -2.32 -25.79 9.80
CA ASP A 158 -3.58 -26.06 10.51
C ASP A 158 -3.91 -24.96 11.53
N SER A 159 -2.88 -24.31 12.11
CA SER A 159 -3.09 -23.26 13.10
C SER A 159 -3.04 -21.84 12.53
N ARG A 160 -2.46 -21.64 11.34
CA ARG A 160 -2.35 -20.30 10.74
C ARG A 160 -3.68 -19.79 10.21
N VAL A 161 -3.99 -18.54 10.55
CA VAL A 161 -5.17 -17.82 10.02
C VAL A 161 -4.69 -16.69 9.12
N ASN A 162 -5.05 -16.72 7.84
CA ASN A 162 -4.75 -15.62 6.93
C ASN A 162 -5.54 -14.36 7.34
N VAL A 163 -4.81 -13.31 7.71
CA VAL A 163 -5.37 -12.02 8.12
C VAL A 163 -5.51 -11.09 6.93
N LEU A 164 -4.47 -11.04 6.10
CA LEU A 164 -4.38 -10.16 4.94
C LEU A 164 -3.58 -10.84 3.82
N ARG A 165 -4.05 -10.68 2.58
CA ARG A 165 -3.30 -11.00 1.38
C ARG A 165 -3.27 -9.78 0.49
N THR A 166 -2.08 -9.40 0.05
CA THR A 166 -1.85 -8.26 -0.82
C THR A 166 -1.08 -8.74 -2.03
N ARG A 167 -1.63 -8.49 -3.23
CA ARG A 167 -0.94 -8.75 -4.49
C ARG A 167 -0.47 -7.44 -5.08
N ILE A 168 0.81 -7.38 -5.42
CA ILE A 168 1.39 -6.28 -6.19
C ILE A 168 2.01 -6.82 -7.47
N VAL A 169 2.17 -5.94 -8.45
CA VAL A 169 2.88 -6.25 -9.69
C VAL A 169 4.12 -5.38 -9.73
N ARG A 170 5.26 -5.99 -10.00
CA ARG A 170 6.58 -5.34 -10.06
C ARG A 170 7.25 -5.67 -11.39
N ALA A 171 8.06 -4.75 -11.89
CA ALA A 171 8.92 -5.05 -13.02
C ALA A 171 10.06 -5.97 -12.56
N GLU A 172 10.50 -6.86 -13.45
CA GLU A 172 11.70 -7.65 -13.24
C GLU A 172 12.89 -6.69 -13.02
N PRO A 173 13.67 -6.88 -11.94
CA PRO A 173 14.92 -6.15 -11.77
C PRO A 173 15.80 -6.39 -12.98
N ARG A 174 16.06 -5.35 -13.74
CA ARG A 174 17.01 -5.37 -14.85
C ARG A 174 18.07 -4.34 -14.56
N GLY A 175 19.33 -4.68 -14.82
CA GLY A 175 20.38 -3.69 -14.85
C GLY A 175 20.08 -2.66 -15.95
N LEU A 176 20.62 -1.48 -15.74
CA LEU A 176 20.61 -0.42 -16.73
C LEU A 176 21.68 -0.74 -17.78
N ASP A 177 21.28 -0.65 -19.03
CA ASP A 177 22.19 -0.79 -20.16
C ASP A 177 22.62 0.62 -20.58
N PHE A 178 23.90 0.93 -20.45
CA PHE A 178 24.43 2.27 -20.74
C PHE A 178 24.31 2.65 -22.22
N GLU A 179 24.41 1.68 -23.13
CA GLU A 179 24.23 1.92 -24.55
C GLU A 179 22.73 2.09 -24.87
N ARG A 180 21.89 1.16 -24.42
CA ARG A 180 20.46 1.16 -24.78
C ARG A 180 19.64 2.20 -24.04
N ASP A 181 19.84 2.33 -22.73
CA ASP A 181 18.99 3.14 -21.85
C ASP A 181 19.52 4.59 -21.74
N PHE A 182 20.84 4.80 -21.92
CA PHE A 182 21.45 6.13 -21.93
C PHE A 182 21.99 6.57 -23.28
N GLY A 183 22.14 5.70 -24.28
CA GLY A 183 22.67 6.10 -25.59
C GLY A 183 24.15 6.47 -25.57
N LEU A 184 24.92 5.93 -24.62
CA LEU A 184 26.37 6.10 -24.58
C LEU A 184 27.01 5.27 -25.68
N ASP A 185 28.01 5.84 -26.35
CA ASP A 185 28.79 5.10 -27.34
C ASP A 185 29.84 4.20 -26.67
N GLU A 186 30.37 3.23 -27.41
CA GLU A 186 31.36 2.27 -26.90
C GLU A 186 32.61 2.96 -26.34
N THR A 187 33.01 4.10 -26.94
CA THR A 187 34.18 4.86 -26.47
C THR A 187 33.94 5.53 -25.11
N GLN A 188 32.74 6.06 -24.88
CA GLN A 188 32.31 6.63 -23.61
C GLN A 188 32.15 5.56 -22.53
N ILE A 189 31.62 4.39 -22.89
CA ILE A 189 31.51 3.24 -21.98
C ILE A 189 32.91 2.77 -21.56
N GLU A 190 33.86 2.68 -22.49
CA GLU A 190 35.24 2.31 -22.19
C GLU A 190 35.92 3.36 -21.30
N GLU A 191 35.74 4.65 -21.58
CA GLU A 191 36.26 5.74 -20.73
C GLU A 191 35.67 5.69 -19.31
N LEU A 192 34.36 5.49 -19.19
CA LEU A 192 33.68 5.36 -17.89
C LEU A 192 34.19 4.14 -17.10
N THR A 193 34.36 3.02 -17.78
CA THR A 193 34.87 1.78 -17.18
C THR A 193 36.31 1.95 -16.69
N ASN A 194 37.15 2.68 -17.44
CA ASN A 194 38.55 2.94 -17.07
C ASN A 194 38.70 3.94 -15.91
N LEU A 195 37.75 4.86 -15.75
CA LEU A 195 37.78 5.89 -14.71
C LEU A 195 37.37 5.37 -13.33
N ILE A 196 36.69 4.23 -13.26
CA ILE A 196 36.10 3.74 -12.01
C ILE A 196 37.00 2.67 -11.39
N PRO A 197 37.52 2.89 -10.16
CA PRO A 197 38.40 1.93 -9.51
C PRO A 197 37.63 0.64 -9.21
N GLY A 198 38.00 -0.44 -9.92
CA GLY A 198 37.27 -1.72 -9.93
C GLY A 198 36.79 -2.15 -11.33
N GLY A 199 36.75 -1.21 -12.28
CA GLY A 199 36.45 -1.47 -13.69
C GLY A 199 35.10 -2.17 -13.90
N ALA A 200 35.05 -3.04 -14.92
CA ALA A 200 33.85 -3.78 -15.32
C ALA A 200 33.30 -4.74 -14.25
N GLN A 201 34.08 -5.06 -13.21
CA GLN A 201 33.61 -5.90 -12.10
C GLN A 201 32.65 -5.14 -11.18
N LEU A 202 32.84 -3.83 -11.04
CA LEU A 202 31.95 -2.98 -10.24
C LEU A 202 30.81 -2.41 -11.09
N LEU A 203 31.08 -2.15 -12.36
CA LEU A 203 30.14 -1.55 -13.29
C LEU A 203 30.13 -2.33 -14.59
N ASP A 204 29.24 -3.32 -14.66
CA ASP A 204 28.91 -3.95 -15.93
C ASP A 204 28.07 -2.96 -16.77
N PRO A 205 28.59 -2.43 -17.88
CA PRO A 205 27.87 -1.44 -18.67
C PRO A 205 26.61 -1.98 -19.36
N ALA A 206 26.49 -3.31 -19.52
CA ALA A 206 25.33 -3.93 -20.12
C ALA A 206 24.23 -4.24 -19.09
N ASN A 207 24.58 -4.31 -17.79
CA ASN A 207 23.67 -4.71 -16.73
C ASN A 207 23.99 -3.98 -15.41
N PHE A 208 24.10 -2.66 -15.48
CA PHE A 208 24.47 -1.85 -14.33
C PHE A 208 23.37 -1.83 -13.28
N ASP A 209 23.63 -2.39 -12.09
CA ASP A 209 22.71 -2.31 -10.96
C ASP A 209 22.98 -1.04 -10.13
N PRO A 210 22.07 -0.05 -10.11
CA PRO A 210 22.23 1.15 -9.29
C PRO A 210 22.26 0.86 -7.78
N ARG A 211 21.75 -0.28 -7.33
CA ARG A 211 21.82 -0.69 -5.92
C ARG A 211 23.25 -0.98 -5.48
N SER A 212 24.09 -1.48 -6.39
CA SER A 212 25.51 -1.72 -6.08
C SER A 212 26.24 -0.42 -5.70
N LEU A 213 25.87 0.72 -6.29
CA LEU A 213 26.41 2.03 -5.89
C LEU A 213 25.99 2.42 -4.46
N ALA A 214 24.76 2.11 -4.06
CA ALA A 214 24.27 2.43 -2.72
C ALA A 214 24.98 1.61 -1.62
N GLN A 215 25.56 0.46 -2.00
CA GLN A 215 26.34 -0.39 -1.10
C GLN A 215 27.77 0.11 -0.91
N LEU A 216 28.28 0.98 -1.79
CA LEU A 216 29.63 1.52 -1.67
C LEU A 216 29.79 2.36 -0.39
N PRO A 217 30.96 2.32 0.26
CA PRO A 217 31.30 3.23 1.34
C PRO A 217 31.11 4.68 0.91
N ALA A 218 30.56 5.52 1.80
CA ALA A 218 30.28 6.93 1.50
C ALA A 218 31.52 7.68 0.99
N ASP A 219 32.70 7.37 1.52
CA ASP A 219 33.96 7.98 1.10
C ASP A 219 34.28 7.67 -0.37
N GLN A 220 34.07 6.42 -0.83
CA GLN A 220 34.27 6.02 -2.22
C GLN A 220 33.24 6.68 -3.15
N LEU A 221 31.98 6.75 -2.70
CA LEU A 221 30.92 7.45 -3.42
C LEU A 221 31.27 8.93 -3.64
N VAL A 222 31.80 9.60 -2.60
CA VAL A 222 32.22 11.01 -2.69
C VAL A 222 33.40 11.19 -3.65
N GLU A 223 34.35 10.26 -3.68
CA GLU A 223 35.46 10.28 -4.64
C GLU A 223 34.99 10.04 -6.08
N MET A 224 33.97 9.20 -6.29
CA MET A 224 33.41 8.88 -7.60
C MET A 224 32.42 9.91 -8.14
N LEU A 225 31.77 10.68 -7.27
CA LEU A 225 30.71 11.64 -7.64
C LEU A 225 31.14 12.64 -8.73
N PRO A 226 32.31 13.29 -8.69
CA PRO A 226 32.73 14.21 -9.75
C PRO A 226 32.81 13.55 -11.12
N THR A 227 33.30 12.31 -11.17
CA THR A 227 33.42 11.51 -12.40
C THR A 227 32.05 11.14 -12.94
N LEU A 228 31.13 10.70 -12.08
CA LEU A 228 29.75 10.40 -12.45
C LEU A 228 29.03 11.66 -12.97
N ILE A 229 29.22 12.80 -12.31
CA ILE A 229 28.69 14.09 -12.75
C ILE A 229 29.28 14.48 -14.11
N GLN A 230 30.56 14.25 -14.36
CA GLN A 230 31.18 14.58 -15.64
C GLN A 230 30.66 13.68 -16.77
N ALA A 231 30.52 12.39 -16.52
CA ALA A 231 30.01 11.43 -17.48
C ALA A 231 28.54 11.68 -17.83
N PHE A 232 27.66 11.72 -16.82
CA PHE A 232 26.21 11.88 -17.02
C PHE A 232 25.79 13.33 -17.22
N GLY A 233 26.57 14.29 -16.71
CA GLY A 233 26.27 15.72 -16.79
C GLY A 233 26.44 16.32 -18.18
N SER A 234 27.17 15.64 -19.08
CA SER A 234 27.19 16.02 -20.49
C SER A 234 25.82 15.85 -21.17
N GLN A 235 25.01 14.93 -20.64
CA GLN A 235 23.73 14.52 -21.22
C GLN A 235 22.53 15.14 -20.48
N LEU A 236 22.65 15.34 -19.17
CA LEU A 236 21.79 16.23 -18.38
C LEU A 236 22.14 17.67 -18.74
N GLY A 237 21.53 18.18 -19.82
CA GLY A 237 21.86 19.46 -20.46
C GLY A 237 22.27 20.56 -19.46
N ALA A 238 23.36 21.26 -19.77
CA ALA A 238 24.11 22.15 -18.88
C ALA A 238 23.27 23.06 -17.96
N GLY A 239 22.09 23.52 -18.41
CA GLY A 239 21.19 24.34 -17.61
C GLY A 239 20.54 23.64 -16.40
N GLN A 240 20.31 22.33 -16.43
CA GLN A 240 19.78 21.59 -15.28
C GLN A 240 20.88 21.31 -14.24
N LEU A 241 22.08 20.97 -14.70
CA LEU A 241 23.22 20.73 -13.82
C LEU A 241 23.63 22.00 -13.07
N GLU A 242 23.61 23.15 -13.74
CA GLU A 242 23.92 24.44 -13.13
C GLU A 242 22.89 24.83 -12.07
N GLN A 243 21.59 24.51 -12.27
CA GLN A 243 20.57 24.68 -11.23
C GLN A 243 20.80 23.78 -10.02
N LEU A 244 21.21 22.53 -10.25
CA LEU A 244 21.47 21.55 -9.19
C LEU A 244 22.73 21.92 -8.39
N MET A 245 23.80 22.33 -9.07
CA MET A 245 25.03 22.84 -8.46
C MET A 245 24.78 24.12 -7.65
N ASN A 246 23.99 25.05 -8.17
CA ASN A 246 23.60 26.25 -7.42
C ASN A 246 22.78 25.91 -6.17
N LEU A 247 21.95 24.86 -6.23
CA LEU A 247 21.19 24.39 -5.07
C LEU A 247 22.08 23.71 -4.02
N VAL A 248 23.00 22.83 -4.42
CA VAL A 248 23.95 22.17 -3.51
C VAL A 248 24.84 23.22 -2.84
N ASN A 249 25.39 24.16 -3.59
CA ASN A 249 26.21 25.25 -3.06
C ASN A 249 25.42 26.20 -2.15
N SER A 250 24.10 26.30 -2.31
CA SER A 250 23.26 27.12 -1.44
C SER A 250 23.05 26.52 -0.04
N GLY A 251 23.45 25.26 0.20
CA GLY A 251 23.29 24.57 1.49
C GLY A 251 21.83 24.36 1.91
N ASN A 252 20.87 24.63 1.02
CA ASN A 252 19.46 24.61 1.35
C ASN A 252 18.84 23.25 0.99
N LEU A 253 19.08 22.23 1.84
CA LEU A 253 18.57 20.87 1.65
C LEU A 253 17.04 20.81 1.50
N GLY A 254 16.29 21.75 2.09
CA GLY A 254 14.83 21.80 1.96
C GLY A 254 14.36 22.05 0.52
N ASN A 255 15.14 22.78 -0.27
CA ASN A 255 14.83 23.02 -1.69
C ASN A 255 15.31 21.88 -2.60
N LEU A 256 16.29 21.09 -2.13
CA LEU A 256 16.86 19.98 -2.90
C LEU A 256 15.84 18.85 -3.10
N GLN A 257 15.05 18.56 -2.06
CA GLN A 257 13.97 17.59 -2.16
C GLN A 257 12.87 18.02 -3.15
N GLY A 258 12.59 19.32 -3.22
CA GLY A 258 11.67 19.89 -4.22
C GLY A 258 12.20 19.79 -5.65
N ALA A 259 13.46 20.16 -5.87
CA ALA A 259 14.10 20.11 -7.19
C ALA A 259 14.28 18.67 -7.70
N ALA A 260 14.65 17.72 -6.83
CA ALA A 260 14.76 16.31 -7.17
C ALA A 260 13.41 15.73 -7.63
N ASN A 261 12.33 16.01 -6.92
CA ASN A 261 10.98 15.61 -7.33
C ASN A 261 10.56 16.23 -8.67
N GLN A 262 11.03 17.44 -8.98
CA GLN A 262 10.72 18.12 -10.23
C GLN A 262 11.54 17.57 -11.41
N ALA A 263 12.81 17.21 -11.18
CA ALA A 263 13.68 16.56 -12.16
C ALA A 263 13.20 15.14 -12.50
N ILE A 264 12.82 14.34 -11.50
CA ILE A 264 12.24 12.99 -11.70
C ILE A 264 10.95 13.09 -12.52
N ASN A 265 10.06 14.03 -12.21
CA ASN A 265 8.85 14.26 -12.99
C ASN A 265 9.13 14.76 -14.42
N ALA A 266 10.22 15.49 -14.65
CA ALA A 266 10.62 15.96 -15.98
C ALA A 266 11.22 14.85 -16.84
N VAL A 267 11.97 13.91 -16.24
CA VAL A 267 12.48 12.71 -16.92
C VAL A 267 11.31 11.77 -17.25
N GLN A 268 10.39 11.57 -16.30
CA GLN A 268 9.26 10.67 -16.47
C GLN A 268 8.21 11.20 -17.48
N ASN A 269 8.06 12.52 -17.61
CA ASN A 269 7.20 13.15 -18.62
C ASN A 269 7.94 13.60 -19.89
N GLY A 270 9.28 13.47 -19.94
CA GLY A 270 10.14 14.01 -20.99
C GLY A 270 10.25 13.15 -22.26
N GLY A 271 9.70 11.93 -22.26
CA GLY A 271 9.79 11.01 -23.41
C GLY A 271 8.94 11.37 -24.63
N ALA A 272 8.09 12.41 -24.58
CA ALA A 272 7.14 12.66 -25.65
C ALA A 272 6.68 14.12 -25.83
N GLN A 273 7.56 15.14 -25.73
CA GLN A 273 7.19 16.47 -26.26
C GLN A 273 8.37 17.42 -26.50
N GLY A 274 9.22 17.08 -27.47
CA GLY A 274 10.05 18.06 -28.17
C GLY A 274 9.21 18.86 -29.17
N GLY A 275 8.37 19.77 -28.66
CA GLY A 275 7.52 20.65 -29.46
C GLY A 275 7.79 22.12 -29.14
N THR A 276 8.64 22.75 -29.95
CA THR A 276 9.01 24.17 -29.89
C THR A 276 7.78 25.08 -29.87
N GLN A 277 7.41 25.61 -28.70
CA GLN A 277 6.37 26.62 -28.59
C GLN A 277 7.00 28.00 -28.81
N ASN A 278 7.07 28.38 -30.09
CA ASN A 278 7.53 29.68 -30.55
C ASN A 278 6.40 30.72 -30.34
N ASN A 279 6.37 31.37 -29.18
CA ASN A 279 5.48 32.50 -28.89
C ASN A 279 6.10 33.80 -29.46
N GLY A 280 6.01 33.95 -30.78
CA GLY A 280 6.31 35.18 -31.50
C GLY A 280 5.07 36.07 -31.58
N ALA A 281 5.04 37.11 -30.75
CA ALA A 281 4.11 38.22 -30.88
C ALA A 281 4.28 38.91 -32.24
N SER A 282 3.20 38.96 -33.03
CA SER A 282 3.08 39.88 -34.17
C SER A 282 1.74 40.57 -34.08
N ASN A 283 1.81 41.79 -33.54
CA ASN A 283 0.79 42.80 -33.59
C ASN A 283 0.71 43.29 -35.04
N THR A 284 -0.35 42.95 -35.77
CA THR A 284 -0.63 43.56 -37.07
C THR A 284 -2.03 44.15 -37.04
N GLN A 285 -2.07 45.44 -36.74
CA GLN A 285 -3.11 46.34 -37.20
C GLN A 285 -3.20 46.22 -38.73
N ASP A 286 -4.36 45.87 -39.25
CA ASP A 286 -4.74 46.34 -40.58
C ASP A 286 -6.18 46.82 -40.57
N ALA A 287 -6.33 48.00 -41.13
CA ALA A 287 -7.52 48.82 -41.18
C ALA A 287 -7.92 48.92 -42.65
N GLY A 288 -9.14 48.55 -43.04
CA GLY A 288 -9.49 48.74 -44.45
C GLY A 288 -10.88 48.30 -44.90
N LYS A 289 -11.84 49.23 -44.81
CA LYS A 289 -12.67 49.75 -45.92
C LYS A 289 -13.33 48.80 -46.94
N GLY A 290 -14.67 48.98 -47.06
CA GLY A 290 -15.45 48.95 -48.31
C GLY A 290 -15.78 47.55 -48.85
N GLY A 291 -16.99 47.21 -49.29
CA GLY A 291 -18.11 47.99 -49.78
C GLY A 291 -18.63 47.30 -51.04
N GLN A 292 -19.81 46.69 -50.96
CA GLN A 292 -20.90 46.59 -51.95
C GLN A 292 -21.98 45.66 -51.42
#